data_AF-X1MWV4-F1
#
_entry.id   AF-X1MWV4-F1
#
_cell.length_a   1.000
_cell.length_b   1.000
_cell.length_c   1.000
_cell.angle_alpha   90.00
_cell.angle_beta   90.00
_cell.angle_gamma   90.00
#
_symmetry.space_group_name_H-M   'P 1'
#
loop_
_entity.id
_entity.type
_entity.pdbx_description
1 polymer ?
#
loop_
_entity_poly.entity_id
_entity_poly.type
_entity_poly.pdbx_seq_one_letter_code
_entity_poly.pdbx_strand_id
1 'polypeptide(L)'
;AKGDWIHILNSDDYYYSNNSLEIFFSEDTTKFDIVAHSIMVKNVFCGNDILSKCDPEYLYDINVYRLPHAGVFIKKEFHELNGYYSEKYKILSDSMFLIKNLPKANFKINKIPLVVMLDSGVSSKFSLIRTYEFLVYNFIYFKGPLKFKLKYTLLNLKGDLQLLLKQIKDLFVKNN
;
A
#
# COMPACT_ATOMS: atom_id res chain seq x y z
N ALA A 1 -17.11 7.92 -7.88
CA ALA A 1 -16.45 7.91 -9.22
C ALA A 1 -17.45 7.40 -10.26
N LYS A 2 -17.41 7.89 -11.51
CA LYS A 2 -18.32 7.47 -12.60
C LYS A 2 -17.66 6.55 -13.65
N GLY A 3 -16.34 6.40 -13.63
CA GLY A 3 -15.62 5.54 -14.57
C GLY A 3 -15.63 4.06 -14.21
N ASP A 4 -15.14 3.23 -15.13
CA ASP A 4 -15.10 1.77 -14.99
C ASP A 4 -13.97 1.28 -14.07
N TRP A 5 -12.94 2.10 -13.91
CA TRP A 5 -11.80 1.85 -13.04
C TRP A 5 -11.73 2.87 -11.91
N ILE A 6 -11.37 2.38 -10.73
CA ILE A 6 -11.16 3.17 -9.53
C ILE A 6 -9.68 3.10 -9.18
N HIS A 7 -9.07 4.27 -8.99
CA HIS A 7 -7.71 4.44 -8.52
C HIS A 7 -7.75 5.38 -7.32
N ILE A 8 -7.12 4.99 -6.22
CA ILE A 8 -7.02 5.83 -5.02
C ILE A 8 -5.66 6.50 -5.05
N LEU A 9 -5.67 7.82 -5.19
CA LEU A 9 -4.49 8.67 -5.01
C LEU A 9 -4.68 9.45 -3.71
N ASN A 10 -3.78 9.28 -2.74
CA ASN A 10 -3.86 10.04 -1.50
C ASN A 10 -3.55 11.52 -1.75
N SER A 11 -3.97 12.40 -0.84
CA SER A 11 -3.84 13.85 -0.99
C SER A 11 -2.41 14.35 -1.18
N ASP A 12 -1.45 13.61 -0.63
CA ASP A 12 -0.04 13.99 -0.63
C ASP A 12 0.73 13.32 -1.79
N ASP A 13 0.10 12.35 -2.46
CA ASP A 13 0.71 11.58 -3.56
C ASP A 13 0.46 12.26 -4.91
N TYR A 14 1.29 11.95 -5.91
CA TYR A 14 1.12 12.48 -7.27
C TYR A 14 1.52 11.47 -8.34
N TYR A 15 0.98 11.60 -9.55
CA TYR A 15 1.35 10.74 -10.67
C TYR A 15 2.82 10.95 -11.05
N TYR A 16 3.53 9.84 -11.33
CA TYR A 16 4.95 9.83 -11.67
C TYR A 16 5.29 10.68 -12.91
N SER A 17 4.37 10.75 -13.87
CA SER A 17 4.50 11.58 -15.07
C SER A 17 3.14 12.09 -15.52
N ASN A 18 3.13 13.09 -16.40
CA ASN A 18 1.90 13.60 -17.03
C ASN A 18 1.16 12.52 -17.84
N ASN A 19 1.88 11.47 -18.24
CA ASN A 19 1.41 10.42 -19.14
C ASN A 19 1.03 9.15 -18.35
N SER A 20 1.12 9.15 -17.01
CA SER A 20 0.90 7.94 -16.19
C SER A 20 -0.46 7.29 -16.43
N LEU A 21 -1.52 8.09 -16.60
CA LEU A 21 -2.85 7.59 -16.90
C LEU A 21 -2.98 7.08 -18.34
N GLU A 22 -2.33 7.74 -19.30
CA GLU A 22 -2.31 7.30 -20.70
C GLU A 22 -1.66 5.92 -20.82
N ILE A 23 -0.58 5.68 -20.07
CA ILE A 23 0.06 4.37 -19.98
C ILE A 23 -0.97 3.31 -19.56
N PHE A 24 -1.70 3.55 -18.47
CA PHE A 24 -2.74 2.61 -18.00
C PHE A 24 -3.82 2.36 -19.07
N PHE A 25 -4.35 3.42 -19.69
CA PHE A 25 -5.42 3.28 -20.68
C PHE A 25 -4.96 2.72 -22.04
N SER A 26 -3.66 2.75 -22.33
CA SER A 26 -3.08 2.09 -23.52
C SER A 26 -2.96 0.57 -23.37
N GLU A 27 -3.10 0.04 -22.16
CA GLU A 27 -2.99 -1.39 -21.89
C GLU A 27 -4.30 -2.13 -22.16
N ASP A 28 -4.22 -3.35 -22.71
CA ASP A 28 -5.35 -4.27 -22.67
C ASP A 28 -5.58 -4.74 -21.23
N THR A 29 -6.64 -4.18 -20.62
CA THR A 29 -7.07 -4.46 -19.25
C THR A 29 -8.38 -5.25 -19.19
N THR A 30 -8.92 -5.68 -20.33
CA THR A 30 -10.27 -6.27 -20.46
C THR A 30 -10.49 -7.48 -19.55
N LYS A 31 -9.49 -8.36 -19.45
CA LYS A 31 -9.53 -9.62 -18.70
C LYS A 31 -9.16 -9.51 -17.22
N PHE A 32 -8.78 -8.32 -16.74
CA PHE A 32 -8.26 -8.14 -15.40
C PHE A 32 -9.25 -7.36 -14.54
N ASP A 33 -9.36 -7.73 -13.27
CA ASP A 33 -10.14 -7.02 -12.25
C ASP A 33 -9.29 -5.99 -11.51
N ILE A 34 -7.98 -6.27 -11.41
CA ILE A 34 -7.00 -5.46 -10.69
C ILE A 34 -5.74 -5.33 -11.55
N VAL A 35 -5.22 -4.11 -11.67
CA VAL A 35 -3.93 -3.85 -12.32
C VAL A 35 -3.06 -3.09 -11.33
N ALA A 36 -1.88 -3.62 -11.04
CA ALA A 36 -0.93 -3.03 -10.13
C ALA A 36 0.32 -2.57 -10.87
N HIS A 37 0.73 -1.34 -10.64
CA HIS A 37 1.93 -0.72 -11.17
C HIS A 37 2.97 -0.50 -10.07
N SER A 38 4.22 -0.30 -10.47
CA SER A 38 5.25 0.17 -9.54
C SER A 38 4.90 1.57 -9.04
N ILE A 39 5.43 1.89 -7.87
CA ILE A 39 5.44 3.26 -7.34
C ILE A 39 6.86 3.69 -7.04
N MET A 40 7.08 5.00 -6.99
CA MET A 40 8.25 5.59 -6.36
C MET A 40 7.85 6.04 -4.96
N VAL A 41 8.62 5.70 -3.94
CA VAL A 41 8.40 6.17 -2.57
C VAL A 41 9.37 7.29 -2.30
N LYS A 42 8.86 8.48 -2.01
CA LYS A 42 9.64 9.66 -1.63
C LYS A 42 9.70 9.73 -0.10
N ASN A 43 10.88 9.48 0.46
CA ASN A 43 11.08 9.62 1.90
C ASN A 43 11.40 11.08 2.25
N VAL A 44 10.45 11.78 2.86
CA VAL A 44 10.56 13.21 3.18
C VAL A 44 11.39 13.46 4.45
N PHE A 45 11.75 12.41 5.20
CA PHE A 45 12.33 12.54 6.53
C PHE A 45 13.86 12.43 6.59
N CYS A 46 14.52 11.96 5.53
CA CYS A 46 15.98 11.79 5.53
C CYS A 46 16.75 13.03 5.05
N GLY A 47 16.09 14.17 4.80
CA GLY A 47 16.72 15.40 4.27
C GLY A 47 17.25 15.28 2.83
N ASN A 48 17.41 14.06 2.34
CA ASN A 48 17.65 13.72 0.95
C ASN A 48 16.33 13.20 0.37
N ASP A 49 15.90 13.78 -0.75
CA ASP A 49 14.79 13.33 -1.60
C ASP A 49 15.12 11.95 -2.21
N ILE A 50 15.22 10.92 -1.37
CA ILE A 50 15.50 9.56 -1.82
C ILE A 50 14.19 8.98 -2.37
N LEU A 51 14.22 8.71 -3.68
CA LEU A 51 13.18 7.96 -4.37
C LEU A 51 13.58 6.49 -4.40
N SER A 52 12.84 5.64 -3.69
CA SER A 52 12.99 4.18 -3.80
C SER A 52 11.85 3.61 -4.63
N LYS A 53 12.16 2.78 -5.62
CA LYS A 53 11.16 2.07 -6.41
C LYS A 53 10.58 0.91 -5.61
N CYS A 54 9.25 0.80 -5.56
CA CYS A 54 8.53 -0.36 -5.03
C CYS A 54 7.79 -1.04 -6.18
N ASP A 55 8.24 -2.23 -6.57
CA ASP A 55 7.61 -3.03 -7.61
C ASP A 55 6.51 -3.93 -7.01
N PRO A 56 5.35 -4.05 -7.68
CA PRO A 56 4.39 -5.09 -7.36
C PRO A 56 4.97 -6.48 -7.63
N GLU A 57 4.67 -7.42 -6.76
CA GLU A 57 5.05 -8.82 -6.91
C GLU A 57 4.00 -9.79 -6.35
N TYR A 58 3.89 -10.95 -6.99
CA TYR A 58 3.18 -12.10 -6.46
C TYR A 58 4.15 -13.28 -6.35
N LEU A 59 4.43 -13.69 -5.11
CA LEU A 59 5.32 -14.79 -4.80
C LEU A 59 4.49 -16.08 -4.70
N TYR A 60 4.37 -16.77 -5.83
CA TYR A 60 3.48 -17.94 -6.00
C TYR A 60 3.74 -19.03 -4.95
N ASP A 61 5.00 -19.40 -4.73
CA ASP A 61 5.42 -20.51 -3.85
C ASP A 61 4.98 -20.34 -2.40
N ILE A 62 4.73 -19.10 -1.98
CA ILE A 62 4.34 -18.77 -0.61
C ILE A 62 3.00 -18.04 -0.54
N ASN A 63 2.29 -17.94 -1.67
CA ASN A 63 1.01 -17.24 -1.80
C ASN A 63 1.03 -15.85 -1.15
N VAL A 64 2.07 -15.07 -1.48
CA VAL A 64 2.27 -13.71 -0.94
C VAL A 64 2.10 -12.69 -2.05
N TYR A 65 1.10 -11.82 -1.86
CA TYR A 65 0.88 -10.65 -2.69
C TYR A 65 1.56 -9.44 -2.06
N ARG A 66 2.34 -8.70 -2.84
CA ARG A 66 2.86 -7.38 -2.46
C ARG A 66 2.53 -6.41 -3.58
N LEU A 67 1.39 -5.76 -3.46
CA LEU A 67 0.97 -4.73 -4.41
C LEU A 67 1.02 -3.39 -3.68
N PRO A 68 1.82 -2.41 -4.14
CA PRO A 68 1.84 -1.08 -3.54
C PRO A 68 0.49 -0.42 -3.78
N HIS A 69 -0.28 -0.19 -2.72
CA HIS A 69 -1.68 0.23 -2.79
C HIS A 69 -1.90 1.50 -3.65
N ALA A 70 -0.98 2.47 -3.59
CA ALA A 70 -1.02 3.70 -4.38
C ALA A 70 -0.81 3.50 -5.89
N GLY A 71 -0.37 2.32 -6.32
CA GLY A 71 -0.18 1.97 -7.73
C GLY A 71 -1.27 1.03 -8.27
N VAL A 72 -2.39 0.87 -7.58
CA VAL A 72 -3.42 -0.12 -7.94
C VAL A 72 -4.67 0.51 -8.53
N PHE A 73 -5.04 0.06 -9.73
CA PHE A 73 -6.36 0.26 -10.33
C PHE A 73 -7.23 -0.97 -10.08
N ILE A 74 -8.48 -0.74 -9.68
CA ILE A 74 -9.47 -1.79 -9.43
C ILE A 74 -10.71 -1.49 -10.24
N LYS A 75 -11.25 -2.49 -10.95
CA LYS A 75 -12.52 -2.31 -11.65
C LYS A 75 -13.64 -1.99 -10.67
N LYS A 76 -14.54 -1.09 -11.07
CA LYS A 76 -15.73 -0.73 -10.31
C LYS A 76 -16.62 -1.95 -10.02
N GLU A 77 -16.82 -2.81 -11.03
CA GLU A 77 -17.58 -4.05 -10.89
C GLU A 77 -16.98 -5.00 -9.83
N PHE A 78 -15.65 -4.99 -9.66
CA PHE A 78 -14.98 -5.83 -8.67
C PHE A 78 -15.27 -5.37 -7.24
N HIS A 79 -15.34 -4.05 -7.01
CA HIS A 79 -15.82 -3.49 -5.75
C HIS A 79 -17.30 -3.80 -5.50
N GLU A 80 -18.16 -3.65 -6.51
CA GLU A 80 -19.58 -3.94 -6.39
C GLU A 80 -19.84 -5.42 -6.02
N LEU A 81 -19.03 -6.33 -6.56
CA LEU A 81 -19.12 -7.76 -6.27
C LEU A 81 -18.53 -8.16 -4.91
N ASN A 82 -17.41 -7.55 -4.50
CA ASN A 82 -16.64 -7.99 -3.33
C ASN A 82 -16.78 -7.07 -2.10
N GLY A 83 -17.58 -6.02 -2.22
CA GLY A 83 -17.73 -4.97 -1.22
C GLY A 83 -16.69 -3.86 -1.35
N TYR A 84 -16.79 -2.88 -0.46
CA TYR A 84 -15.91 -1.72 -0.44
C TYR A 84 -14.87 -1.80 0.68
N TYR A 85 -13.99 -0.80 0.74
CA TYR A 85 -13.06 -0.60 1.84
C TYR A 85 -13.80 -0.51 3.18
N SER A 86 -13.21 -1.07 4.23
CA SER A 86 -13.83 -1.03 5.56
C SER A 86 -13.39 0.21 6.31
N GLU A 87 -14.33 1.04 6.72
CA GLU A 87 -14.08 2.23 7.56
C GLU A 87 -13.61 1.88 8.98
N LYS A 88 -13.65 0.59 9.35
CA LYS A 88 -13.12 0.09 10.62
C LYS A 88 -11.60 0.27 10.72
N TYR A 89 -10.89 0.17 9.60
CA TYR A 89 -9.43 0.30 9.53
C TYR A 89 -9.07 1.71 9.11
N LYS A 90 -8.35 2.43 9.98
CA LYS A 90 -7.99 3.84 9.77
C LYS A 90 -6.69 3.99 8.98
N ILE A 91 -5.84 2.97 8.96
CA ILE A 91 -4.50 3.06 8.36
C ILE A 91 -4.35 2.08 7.20
N LEU A 92 -4.84 0.84 7.33
CA LEU A 92 -4.61 -0.23 6.37
C LEU A 92 -5.85 -0.65 5.57
N SER A 93 -6.87 0.21 5.45
CA SER A 93 -8.14 -0.17 4.82
C SER A 93 -7.98 -0.69 3.39
N ASP A 94 -7.11 -0.03 2.61
CA ASP A 94 -6.78 -0.42 1.24
C ASP A 94 -6.07 -1.76 1.14
N SER A 95 -5.06 -1.95 1.97
CA SER A 95 -4.24 -3.15 2.05
C SER A 95 -5.08 -4.33 2.52
N MET A 96 -5.98 -4.12 3.48
CA MET A 96 -6.95 -5.12 3.95
C MET A 96 -7.93 -5.53 2.85
N PHE A 97 -8.43 -4.58 2.07
CA PHE A 97 -9.30 -4.87 0.93
C PHE A 97 -8.57 -5.73 -0.12
N LEU A 98 -7.35 -5.32 -0.50
CA LEU A 98 -6.55 -6.02 -1.50
C LEU A 98 -6.24 -7.46 -1.06
N ILE A 99 -5.68 -7.66 0.12
CA ILE A 99 -5.26 -8.99 0.55
C ILE A 99 -6.44 -9.97 0.73
N LYS A 100 -7.63 -9.45 1.07
CA LYS A 100 -8.84 -10.26 1.21
C LYS A 100 -9.39 -10.71 -0.14
N ASN A 101 -9.26 -9.89 -1.17
CA ASN A 101 -9.96 -10.09 -2.45
C ASN A 101 -9.04 -10.49 -3.61
N LEU A 102 -7.73 -10.26 -3.53
CA LEU A 102 -6.75 -10.67 -4.55
C LEU A 102 -6.83 -12.15 -4.95
N PRO A 103 -7.06 -13.12 -4.03
CA PRO A 103 -7.22 -14.52 -4.41
C PRO A 103 -8.43 -14.81 -5.32
N LYS A 104 -9.37 -13.87 -5.48
CA LYS A 104 -10.56 -13.99 -6.32
C LYS A 104 -10.44 -13.20 -7.63
N ALA A 105 -9.37 -12.42 -7.78
CA ALA A 105 -9.23 -11.46 -8.86
C ALA A 105 -8.34 -12.02 -9.97
N ASN A 106 -8.70 -11.76 -11.21
CA ASN A 106 -7.73 -11.79 -12.30
C ASN A 106 -6.90 -10.52 -12.21
N PHE A 107 -5.60 -10.62 -11.91
CA PHE A 107 -4.76 -9.44 -11.72
C PHE A 107 -3.58 -9.37 -12.69
N LYS A 108 -3.15 -8.15 -13.00
CA LYS A 108 -1.97 -7.85 -13.80
C LYS A 108 -0.95 -7.07 -12.97
N ILE A 109 0.33 -7.37 -13.17
CA ILE A 109 1.46 -6.70 -12.52
C ILE A 109 2.29 -6.02 -13.61
N ASN A 110 2.49 -4.72 -13.48
CA ASN A 110 3.33 -3.90 -14.34
C ASN A 110 4.44 -3.26 -13.53
N LYS A 111 5.68 -3.35 -14.02
CA LYS A 111 6.85 -2.79 -13.33
C LYS A 111 7.19 -1.34 -13.76
N ILE A 112 6.21 -0.64 -14.31
CA ILE A 112 6.32 0.75 -14.75
C ILE A 112 5.83 1.65 -13.61
N PRO A 113 6.61 2.64 -13.16
CA PRO A 113 6.17 3.58 -12.12
C PRO A 113 4.94 4.39 -12.56
N LEU A 114 3.88 4.34 -11.76
CA LEU A 114 2.66 5.10 -11.99
C LEU A 114 2.55 6.33 -11.08
N VAL A 115 2.89 6.18 -9.81
CA VAL A 115 2.68 7.16 -8.74
C VAL A 115 3.97 7.39 -7.97
N VAL A 116 4.19 8.62 -7.52
CA VAL A 116 5.10 8.96 -6.43
C VAL A 116 4.29 9.07 -5.14
N MET A 117 4.57 8.18 -4.20
CA MET A 117 3.95 8.14 -2.88
C MET A 117 4.82 8.84 -1.86
N LEU A 118 4.24 9.73 -1.06
CA LEU A 118 4.96 10.40 0.02
C LEU A 118 4.85 9.59 1.31
N ASP A 119 6.00 9.22 1.88
CA ASP A 119 6.06 8.55 3.18
C ASP A 119 6.03 9.56 4.33
N SER A 120 4.95 10.34 4.42
CA SER A 120 4.73 11.36 5.47
C SER A 120 3.34 11.29 6.14
N GLY A 121 2.51 10.33 5.75
CA GLY A 121 1.13 10.20 6.20
C GLY A 121 0.97 9.71 7.65
N VAL A 122 -0.28 9.42 8.03
CA VAL A 122 -0.61 8.90 9.37
C VAL A 122 0.08 7.55 9.64
N SER A 123 0.32 6.74 8.60
CA SER A 123 1.07 5.48 8.66
C SER A 123 2.54 5.68 9.06
N SER A 124 3.10 6.87 8.86
CA SER A 124 4.47 7.25 9.21
C SER A 124 4.59 7.82 10.63
N LYS A 125 3.52 7.70 11.45
CA LYS A 125 3.49 8.05 12.88
C LYS A 125 3.19 6.81 13.71
N PHE A 126 3.85 6.68 14.86
CA PHE A 126 3.50 5.62 15.80
C PHE A 126 2.11 5.88 16.39
N SER A 127 1.30 4.81 16.49
CA SER A 127 0.06 4.78 17.24
C SER A 127 -0.31 3.33 17.57
N LEU A 128 -1.05 3.10 18.66
CA LEU A 128 -1.55 1.77 19.00
C LEU A 128 -2.50 1.21 17.93
N ILE A 129 -3.22 2.08 17.23
CA ILE A 129 -4.10 1.70 16.11
C ILE A 129 -3.26 1.12 14.97
N ARG A 130 -2.14 1.77 14.61
CA ARG A 130 -1.21 1.28 13.60
C ARG A 130 -0.72 -0.12 13.95
N THR A 131 -0.19 -0.30 15.15
CA THR A 131 0.33 -1.59 15.61
C THR A 131 -0.77 -2.67 15.56
N TYR A 132 -1.97 -2.37 16.07
CA TYR A 132 -3.12 -3.27 16.04
C TYR A 132 -3.48 -3.69 14.62
N GLU A 133 -3.63 -2.74 13.69
CA GLU A 133 -4.01 -3.03 12.30
C GLU A 133 -2.95 -3.89 11.59
N PHE A 134 -1.65 -3.63 11.81
CA PHE A 134 -0.58 -4.47 11.25
C PHE A 134 -0.58 -5.89 11.82
N LEU A 135 -0.89 -6.06 13.12
CA LEU A 135 -1.03 -7.39 13.72
C LEU A 135 -2.21 -8.14 13.11
N VAL A 136 -3.36 -7.48 12.98
CA VAL A 136 -4.55 -8.05 12.31
C VAL A 136 -4.21 -8.44 10.87
N TYR A 137 -3.54 -7.56 10.13
CA TYR A 137 -3.12 -7.81 8.76
C TYR A 137 -2.25 -9.07 8.67
N ASN A 138 -1.19 -9.14 9.47
CA ASN A 138 -0.22 -10.24 9.43
C ASN A 138 -0.79 -11.58 9.91
N PHE A 139 -1.63 -11.59 10.95
CA PHE A 139 -2.10 -12.85 11.54
C PHE A 139 -3.40 -13.36 10.91
N ILE A 140 -4.35 -12.47 10.60
CA ILE A 140 -5.69 -12.83 10.13
C ILE A 140 -5.74 -12.89 8.60
N TYR A 141 -5.25 -11.85 7.94
CA TYR A 141 -5.45 -11.69 6.50
C TYR A 141 -4.33 -12.25 5.65
N PHE A 142 -3.07 -12.08 6.08
CA PHE A 142 -1.92 -12.56 5.36
C PHE A 142 -1.93 -14.09 5.26
N LYS A 143 -1.87 -14.59 4.03
CA LYS A 143 -1.98 -16.03 3.71
C LYS A 143 -0.64 -16.75 3.65
N GLY A 144 0.47 -16.02 3.74
CA GLY A 144 1.79 -16.63 3.72
C GLY A 144 2.10 -17.47 4.97
N PRO A 145 3.16 -18.30 4.90
CA PRO A 145 3.55 -19.20 5.99
C PRO A 145 3.84 -18.47 7.31
N LEU A 146 3.72 -19.18 8.45
CA LEU A 146 3.92 -18.62 9.80
C LEU A 146 5.27 -17.91 9.96
N LYS A 147 6.35 -18.44 9.36
CA LYS A 147 7.67 -17.79 9.38
C LYS A 147 7.63 -16.38 8.79
N PHE A 148 6.83 -16.15 7.74
CA PHE A 148 6.67 -14.83 7.13
C PHE A 148 5.77 -13.94 7.98
N LYS A 149 4.69 -14.47 8.56
CA LYS A 149 3.84 -13.72 9.51
C LYS A 149 4.66 -13.16 10.67
N LEU A 150 5.51 -14.00 11.27
CA LEU A 150 6.40 -13.61 12.36
C LEU A 150 7.45 -12.59 11.87
N LYS A 151 8.11 -12.85 10.74
CA LYS A 151 9.08 -11.93 10.14
C LYS A 151 8.48 -10.53 9.93
N TYR A 152 7.32 -10.42 9.28
CA TYR A 152 6.67 -9.13 9.04
C TYR A 152 6.19 -8.46 10.31
N THR A 153 5.71 -9.24 11.28
CA THR A 153 5.33 -8.69 12.59
C THR A 153 6.53 -8.09 13.30
N LEU A 154 7.67 -8.78 13.33
CA LEU A 154 8.90 -8.27 13.94
C LEU A 154 9.42 -7.02 13.22
N LEU A 155 9.35 -6.99 11.88
CA LEU A 155 9.71 -5.81 11.10
C LEU A 155 8.80 -4.61 11.41
N ASN A 156 7.48 -4.84 11.49
CA ASN A 156 6.52 -3.79 11.80
C ASN A 156 6.70 -3.25 13.23
N LEU A 157 6.94 -4.13 14.22
CA LEU A 157 7.22 -3.75 15.60
C LEU A 157 8.53 -2.96 15.73
N LYS A 158 9.57 -3.36 14.99
CA LYS A 158 10.83 -2.61 14.92
C LYS A 158 10.61 -1.21 14.32
N GLY A 159 9.81 -1.12 13.25
CA GLY A 159 9.41 0.16 12.66
C GLY A 159 8.61 1.03 13.62
N ASP A 160 7.63 0.45 14.33
CA ASP A 160 6.86 1.15 15.37
C ASP A 160 7.75 1.71 16.48
N LEU A 161 8.73 0.93 16.94
CA LEU A 161 9.70 1.39 17.94
C LEU A 161 10.53 2.57 17.42
N GLN A 162 10.98 2.52 16.17
CA GLN A 162 11.71 3.64 15.56
C GLN A 162 10.86 4.90 15.46
N LEU A 163 9.59 4.76 15.06
CA LEU A 163 8.64 5.87 14.99
C LEU A 163 8.36 6.46 16.37
N LEU A 164 8.21 5.61 17.40
CA LEU A 164 8.02 6.04 18.79
C LEU A 164 9.24 6.82 19.30
N LEU A 165 10.46 6.28 19.12
CA LEU A 165 11.69 6.96 19.53
C LEU A 165 11.86 8.32 18.84
N LYS A 166 11.50 8.40 17.55
CA LYS A 166 11.51 9.65 16.80
C LYS A 166 10.50 10.65 17.36
N GLN A 167 9.26 10.25 17.61
CA GLN A 167 8.24 11.12 18.20
C GLN A 167 8.66 11.66 19.57
N ILE A 168 9.28 10.81 20.41
CA ILE A 168 9.83 11.24 21.70
C ILE A 168 10.92 12.29 21.49
N LYS A 169 11.87 12.06 20.56
CA LYS A 169 12.94 13.03 20.25
C LYS A 169 12.37 14.37 19.78
N ASP A 170 11.37 14.36 18.90
CA ASP A 170 10.76 15.58 18.36
C ASP A 170 10.05 16.41 19.45
N LEU A 171 9.52 15.77 20.50
CA LEU A 171 8.96 16.46 21.67
C LEU A 171 10.03 17.18 22.50
N PHE A 172 11.20 16.58 22.68
CA PHE A 172 12.32 17.20 23.42
C PHE A 172 13.00 18.33 22.65
N VAL A 173 13.06 18.26 21.33
CA VAL A 173 13.64 19.32 20.49
C VAL A 173 12.74 20.56 20.43
N LYS A 174 11.41 20.40 20.45
CA LYS A 174 10.47 21.54 20.44
C LYS A 174 10.36 22.29 21.77
N ASN A 175 10.88 21.71 22.85
CA ASN A 175 10.82 22.28 24.20
C ASN A 175 12.13 22.99 24.62
N ASN A 176 13.10 23.12 23.70
CA ASN A 176 14.32 23.91 23.83
C ASN A 176 14.36 24.99 22.76
#